data_AF-A0A9J7M789-F1
#
_entry.id   AF-A0A9J7M789-F1
#
_cell.length_a   1.000
_cell.length_b   1.000
_cell.length_c   1.000
_cell.angle_alpha   90.00
_cell.angle_beta   90.00
_cell.angle_gamma   90.00
#
_symmetry.space_group_name_H-M   'P 1'
#
loop_
_entity.id
_entity.type
_entity.pdbx_description
1 polymer ?
#
loop_
_entity_poly.entity_id
_entity_poly.type
_entity_poly.pdbx_seq_one_letter_code
_entity_poly.pdbx_strand_id
1 'polypeptide(L)' 'MEIPNIIKADSPTWNASVCVNFCDQFLSHVKKVVQEDNPRLVYLFTWRPNCPVTHTVHRDSENSFLPDWYTQSFQTT' A
#
# COMPACT_ATOMS: atom_id res chain seq x y z
N MET A 1 4.99 22.98 -9.93
CA MET A 1 4.96 22.23 -8.64
C MET A 1 5.84 23.02 -7.69
N GLU A 2 5.24 23.86 -6.84
CA GLU A 2 6.00 24.88 -6.09
C GLU A 2 6.75 24.30 -4.90
N ILE A 3 6.13 23.38 -4.15
CA ILE A 3 6.69 22.84 -2.90
C ILE A 3 8.05 22.13 -3.09
N PRO A 4 8.24 21.21 -4.06
CA PRO A 4 9.55 20.58 -4.26
C PRO A 4 10.63 21.55 -4.73
N ASN A 5 10.26 22.64 -5.39
CA ASN A 5 11.20 23.65 -5.89
C ASN A 5 11.69 24.56 -4.77
N ILE A 6 10.80 24.94 -3.84
CA ILE A 6 11.15 25.71 -2.63
C ILE A 6 12.21 24.96 -1.81
N ILE A 7 12.04 23.65 -1.66
CA ILE A 7 12.87 22.86 -0.73
C ILE A 7 14.25 22.54 -1.32
N LYS A 8 14.35 22.43 -2.65
CA LYS A 8 15.65 22.33 -3.33
C LYS A 8 16.54 23.55 -3.10
N ALA A 9 15.95 24.72 -2.85
CA ALA A 9 16.70 25.95 -2.63
C ALA A 9 17.32 26.03 -1.23
N ASP A 10 16.64 25.48 -0.21
CA ASP A 10 17.02 25.67 1.20
C ASP A 10 17.84 24.50 1.79
N SER A 11 17.56 23.24 1.41
CA SER A 11 18.34 22.05 1.83
C SER A 11 17.79 20.77 1.17
N PRO A 12 18.62 19.83 0.69
CA PRO A 12 18.16 18.59 0.03
C PRO A 12 17.63 17.55 1.05
N THR A 13 16.57 17.91 1.78
CA THR A 13 15.97 17.08 2.83
C THR A 13 15.08 15.95 2.28
N TRP A 14 14.42 16.17 1.14
CA TRP A 14 13.64 15.14 0.44
C TRP A 14 13.54 15.42 -1.06
N ASN A 15 13.20 14.39 -1.82
CA ASN A 15 13.07 14.46 -3.27
C ASN A 15 11.74 13.84 -3.71
N ALA A 16 10.90 14.63 -4.40
CA ALA A 16 9.59 14.20 -4.87
C ALA A 16 9.65 12.92 -5.73
N SER A 17 10.66 12.80 -6.59
CA SER A 17 10.85 11.62 -7.43
C SER A 17 11.15 10.38 -6.60
N VAL A 18 11.91 10.51 -5.51
CA VAL A 18 12.16 9.37 -4.60
C VAL A 18 10.85 8.89 -3.97
N CYS A 19 10.00 9.80 -3.50
CA CYS A 19 8.71 9.46 -2.90
C CYS A 19 7.78 8.74 -3.89
N VAL A 20 7.63 9.28 -5.10
CA VAL A 20 6.73 8.70 -6.12
C VAL A 20 7.28 7.39 -6.67
N ASN A 21 8.60 7.28 -6.89
CA ASN A 21 9.22 6.04 -7.35
C ASN A 21 9.12 4.93 -6.29
N PHE A 22 9.22 5.27 -5.00
CA PHE A 22 8.96 4.31 -3.93
C PHE A 22 7.49 3.86 -3.93
N CYS A 23 6.55 4.79 -4.06
CA CYS A 23 5.12 4.49 -4.14
C CYS A 23 4.82 3.51 -5.29
N ASP A 24 5.34 3.79 -6.49
CA ASP A 24 5.17 2.92 -7.66
C ASP A 24 5.74 1.51 -7.44
N GLN A 25 6.96 1.42 -6.90
CA GLN A 25 7.58 0.13 -6.57
C GLN A 25 6.79 -0.63 -5.50
N PHE A 26 6.26 0.06 -4.50
CA PHE A 26 5.44 -0.54 -3.45
C PHE A 26 4.12 -1.07 -4.01
N LEU A 27 3.40 -0.28 -4.82
CA LEU A 27 2.14 -0.73 -5.45
C LEU A 27 2.37 -1.90 -6.40
N SER A 28 3.47 -1.88 -7.15
CA SER A 28 3.90 -2.99 -8.00
C SER A 28 4.22 -4.25 -7.18
N HIS A 29 4.83 -4.09 -5.99
CA HIS A 29 5.06 -5.19 -5.06
C HIS A 29 3.74 -5.75 -4.51
N VAL A 30 2.81 -4.89 -4.08
CA VAL A 30 1.47 -5.30 -3.60
C VAL A 30 0.77 -6.13 -4.68
N LYS A 31 0.72 -5.64 -5.92
CA LYS A 31 0.13 -6.36 -7.06
C LYS A 31 0.81 -7.71 -7.32
N LYS A 32 2.12 -7.82 -7.09
CA LYS A 32 2.87 -9.06 -7.28
C LYS A 32 2.59 -10.09 -6.17
N VAL A 33 2.37 -9.67 -4.93
CA VAL A 33 2.21 -10.61 -3.80
C VAL A 33 0.75 -10.97 -3.52
N VAL A 34 -0.19 -10.04 -3.71
CA VAL A 34 -1.63 -10.28 -3.49
C VAL A 34 -2.23 -10.92 -4.75
N GLN A 35 -2.11 -12.24 -4.87
CA GLN A 35 -2.60 -13.01 -6.03
C GLN A 35 -3.97 -13.65 -5.83
N GLU A 36 -4.38 -13.89 -4.57
CA GLU A 36 -5.66 -14.53 -4.26
C GLU A 36 -6.77 -13.49 -4.20
N ASP A 37 -7.77 -13.63 -5.07
CA ASP A 37 -8.99 -12.83 -5.06
C ASP A 37 -9.96 -13.37 -3.99
N ASN A 38 -9.77 -12.91 -2.76
CA ASN A 38 -10.56 -13.33 -1.62
C ASN A 38 -10.75 -12.16 -0.64
N PRO A 39 -11.98 -11.62 -0.46
CA PRO A 39 -12.22 -10.46 0.39
C PRO A 39 -12.01 -10.73 1.88
N ARG A 40 -11.89 -12.01 2.28
CA ARG A 40 -11.64 -12.45 3.66
C ARG A 40 -10.16 -12.70 3.94
N LEU A 41 -9.29 -12.51 2.93
CA LEU A 41 -7.85 -12.65 3.03
C LEU A 41 -7.18 -11.28 3.03
N VAL A 42 -6.32 -11.04 4.02
CA VAL A 42 -5.62 -9.75 4.19
C VAL A 42 -4.12 -9.97 4.22
N TYR A 43 -3.42 -9.27 3.34
CA TYR A 43 -1.96 -9.13 3.36
C TYR A 43 -1.64 -7.83 4.11
N LEU A 44 -1.23 -7.95 5.37
CA LEU A 44 -0.90 -6.80 6.22
C LEU A 44 0.56 -6.40 6.00
N PHE A 45 0.80 -5.31 5.28
CA PHE A 45 2.13 -4.74 5.09
C PHE A 45 2.53 -3.88 6.28
N THR A 46 3.69 -4.17 6.87
CA THR A 46 4.26 -3.45 8.01
C THR A 46 5.59 -2.84 7.59
N TRP A 47 5.81 -1.59 7.99
CA TRP A 47 7.06 -0.88 7.79
C TRP A 47 7.55 -0.26 9.10
N ARG A 48 8.87 -0.27 9.29
CA ARG A 48 9.56 0.44 10.37
C ARG A 48 10.72 1.23 9.77
N PRO A 49 11.10 2.37 10.36
CA PRO A 49 12.25 3.14 9.91
C PRO A 49 13.49 2.25 9.78
N ASN A 50 14.20 2.39 8.66
CA ASN A 50 15.41 1.63 8.32
C ASN A 50 15.20 0.11 8.11
N CYS A 51 13.96 -0.37 8.05
CA CYS A 51 13.64 -1.75 7.71
C CYS A 51 12.94 -1.84 6.35
N PRO A 52 13.09 -2.96 5.63
CA PRO A 52 12.26 -3.24 4.47
C PRO A 52 10.79 -3.38 4.87
N VAL A 53 9.90 -3.16 3.91
CA VAL A 53 8.49 -3.51 4.09
C VAL A 53 8.35 -5.04 4.12
N THR A 54 7.66 -5.55 5.12
CA THR A 54 7.34 -6.98 5.27
C THR A 54 5.84 -7.17 5.31
N HIS A 55 5.33 -8.37 5.03
CA HIS A 55 3.90 -8.65 5.18
C HIS A 55 3.62 -9.96 5.92
N THR A 56 2.44 -10.03 6.52
CA THR A 56 1.84 -11.23 7.10
C THR A 56 0.48 -11.47 6.47
N VAL A 57 0.05 -12.73 6.40
CA VAL A 57 -1.22 -13.13 5.77
C VAL A 57 -2.22 -13.57 6.84
N HIS A 58 -3.42 -13.01 6.82
CA HIS A 58 -4.48 -13.27 7.78
C HIS A 58 -5.79 -13.60 7.06
N ARG A 59 -6.47 -14.66 7.48
CA ARG A 59 -7.74 -15.11 6.88
C ARG A 59 -8.84 -15.08 7.94
N ASP A 60 -10.01 -14.56 7.58
CA ASP A 60 -11.19 -14.49 8.45
C ASP A 60 -10.90 -13.86 9.82
N SER A 61 -10.00 -12.88 9.82
CA SER A 61 -9.50 -12.23 11.04
C SER A 61 -10.16 -10.88 11.29
N GLU A 62 -9.85 -10.28 12.44
CA GLU A 62 -10.18 -8.89 12.75
C GLU A 62 -9.57 -7.87 11.77
N ASN A 63 -8.56 -8.27 11.00
CA ASN A 63 -7.97 -7.41 9.97
C ASN A 63 -8.81 -7.37 8.69
N SER A 64 -9.78 -8.26 8.51
CA SER A 64 -10.71 -8.25 7.37
C SER A 64 -11.55 -6.98 7.41
N PHE A 65 -11.41 -6.15 6.37
CA PHE A 65 -11.98 -4.80 6.35
C PHE A 65 -13.07 -4.61 5.30
N LEU A 66 -13.26 -5.55 4.38
CA LEU A 66 -14.34 -5.49 3.39
C LEU A 66 -15.63 -6.01 4.04
N PRO A 67 -16.66 -5.15 4.22
CA PRO A 67 -17.91 -5.56 4.85
C PRO A 67 -18.78 -6.36 3.86
N ASP A 68 -19.64 -7.22 4.41
CA ASP A 68 -20.49 -8.12 3.63
C ASP A 68 -21.36 -7.37 2.62
N TRP A 69 -21.97 -6.24 3.02
CA TRP A 69 -22.83 -5.44 2.13
C TRP A 69 -22.10 -4.98 0.86
N TYR A 70 -20.79 -4.71 0.94
CA TYR A 70 -19.99 -4.29 -0.21
C TYR A 70 -19.74 -5.50 -1.10
N THR A 71 -19.23 -6.60 -0.53
CA THR A 71 -18.89 -7.80 -1.31
C THR A 71 -20.09 -8.45 -1.99
N GLN A 72 -21.24 -8.52 -1.30
CA GLN A 72 -22.47 -9.09 -1.83
C GLN A 72 -23.03 -8.27 -3.01
N SER A 73 -22.81 -6.94 -3.03
CA SER A 73 -23.27 -6.10 -4.13
C SER A 73 -22.59 -6.43 -5.48
N PHE A 74 -21.41 -7.04 -5.45
CA PHE A 74 -20.65 -7.48 -6.63
C PHE A 74 -20.81 -8.98 -6.95
N GLN A 75 -21.58 -9.74 -6.15
CA GLN A 75 -21.84 -11.17 -6.38
C GLN A 75 -23.08 -11.42 -7.26
N THR A 76 -23.85 -10.38 -7.60
CA THR A 76 -25.14 -10.49 -8.31
C THR A 76 -25.03 -10.48 -9.84
N THR A 77 -24.06 -11.20 -10.43
CA THR A 77 -24.00 -11.41 -11.90
C THR A 77 -23.90 -12.89 -12.23
#